data_AF-A0A8C3AGN9-F1
#
_entry.id   AF-A0A8C3AGN9-F1
#
_cell.length_a   1.000
_cell.length_b   1.000
_cell.length_c   1.000
_cell.angle_alpha   90.00
_cell.angle_beta   90.00
_cell.angle_gamma   90.00
#
_symmetry.space_group_name_H-M   'P 1'
#
loop_
_entity.id
_entity.type
_entity.pdbx_description
1 polymer ?
#
loop_
_entity_poly.entity_id
_entity_poly.type
_entity_poly.pdbx_seq_one_letter_code
_entity_poly.pdbx_strand_id
1 'polypeptide(L)'
;LSLSPSLQGRCVITVQLADEELDAAAEEKEEEEEEEGVDFFLLFAGSTQRHLTSTLRSSHDTLQALCPAHDCCEVVSVTLCSASRGVPESPENLKPCLGRVAPLAEHRFSFVQDLAFDMAQFLVSTAGRADGLDGALLLDECQIPLQECERLDESLALALHHLALPPGWSLLGNKLPNSPNPQETLLHFSARRGLLRVTRFLLQQAGAGEALRLANRQGHTPSAVAALRGHERLHELLTQ
;
A
#
# COMPACT_ATOMS: atom_id res chain seq x y z
N LEU A 1 -14.25 -8.58 11.16
CA LEU A 1 -13.10 -7.80 10.67
C LEU A 1 -13.20 -7.68 9.15
N SER A 2 -13.39 -6.47 8.58
CA SER A 2 -13.33 -6.23 7.12
C SER A 2 -12.05 -5.48 6.78
N LEU A 3 -10.91 -6.15 6.90
CA LEU A 3 -9.63 -5.62 6.43
C LEU A 3 -9.37 -6.22 5.05
N SER A 4 -9.06 -5.38 4.06
CA SER A 4 -8.62 -5.81 2.73
C SER A 4 -7.18 -5.34 2.54
N PRO A 5 -6.19 -6.06 3.11
CA PRO A 5 -4.79 -5.65 3.00
C PRO A 5 -4.34 -5.69 1.53
N SER A 6 -3.45 -4.76 1.20
CA SER A 6 -2.84 -4.74 -0.12
C SER A 6 -1.78 -5.84 -0.26
N LEU A 7 -1.47 -6.20 -1.50
CA LEU A 7 -0.42 -7.18 -1.82
C LEU A 7 0.96 -6.84 -1.23
N GLN A 8 1.23 -5.57 -0.91
CA GLN A 8 2.52 -5.15 -0.36
C GLN A 8 2.71 -5.48 1.14
N GLY A 9 1.68 -5.95 1.86
CA GLY A 9 1.86 -6.45 3.23
C GLY A 9 2.31 -5.41 4.25
N ARG A 10 1.72 -4.20 4.21
CA ARG A 10 2.07 -3.09 5.11
C ARG A 10 0.91 -2.68 6.01
N CYS A 11 0.10 -3.65 6.41
CA CYS A 11 -1.04 -3.45 7.31
C CYS A 11 -0.77 -4.11 8.66
N VAL A 12 -1.16 -3.46 9.76
CA VAL A 12 -1.18 -4.06 11.10
C VAL A 12 -2.52 -4.75 11.30
N ILE A 13 -2.49 -6.05 11.52
CA ILE A 13 -3.67 -6.83 11.91
C ILE A 13 -3.75 -6.80 13.42
N THR A 14 -4.91 -6.39 13.94
CA THR A 14 -5.23 -6.43 15.36
C THR A 14 -6.20 -7.58 15.61
N VAL A 15 -5.87 -8.43 16.57
CA VAL A 15 -6.69 -9.58 16.99
C VAL A 15 -7.11 -9.34 18.42
N GLN A 16 -8.40 -9.45 18.68
CA GLN A 16 -8.95 -9.47 20.03
C GLN A 16 -9.20 -10.92 20.42
N LEU A 17 -8.63 -11.31 21.55
CA LEU A 17 -8.80 -12.62 22.15
C LEU A 17 -10.11 -12.64 22.94
N ALA A 18 -10.90 -13.70 22.76
CA ALA A 18 -12.04 -14.03 23.59
C ALA A 18 -11.58 -14.71 24.89
N ASP A 19 -12.49 -14.77 25.88
CA ASP A 19 -12.22 -15.41 27.17
C ASP A 19 -11.73 -16.86 27.01
N GLU A 20 -12.32 -17.62 26.07
CA GLU A 20 -11.91 -19.01 25.74
C GLU A 20 -10.45 -19.12 25.30
N GLU A 21 -9.94 -18.12 24.57
CA GLU A 21 -8.58 -18.07 24.03
C GLU A 21 -7.57 -17.57 25.06
N LEU A 22 -8.04 -16.75 26.01
CA LEU A 22 -7.28 -16.33 27.19
C LEU A 22 -7.15 -17.48 28.20
N ASP A 23 -8.21 -18.24 28.40
CA ASP A 23 -8.24 -19.42 29.27
C ASP A 23 -7.32 -20.52 28.73
N ALA A 24 -7.36 -20.78 27.41
CA ALA A 24 -6.42 -21.68 26.76
C ALA A 24 -4.94 -21.24 26.91
N ALA A 25 -4.68 -19.97 27.22
CA ALA A 25 -3.35 -19.42 27.51
C ALA A 25 -2.99 -19.43 29.00
N ALA A 26 -3.98 -19.64 29.87
CA ALA A 26 -3.86 -19.59 31.32
C ALA A 26 -3.88 -20.99 31.96
N GLU A 27 -4.48 -22.01 31.31
CA GLU A 27 -4.48 -23.41 31.76
C GLU A 27 -3.06 -24.00 31.91
N GLU A 28 -2.04 -23.38 31.33
CA GLU A 28 -0.63 -23.82 31.43
C GLU A 28 0.19 -23.02 32.48
N LYS A 29 -0.44 -22.13 33.25
CA LYS A 29 0.21 -21.32 34.31
C LYS A 29 0.15 -21.90 35.72
N GLU A 30 -0.30 -23.15 35.89
CA GLU A 30 -0.24 -23.83 37.18
C GLU A 30 1.17 -24.38 37.44
N GLU A 31 2.15 -23.51 37.62
CA GLU A 31 3.30 -23.69 38.52
C GLU A 31 4.13 -22.39 38.54
N GLU A 32 4.33 -21.84 39.74
CA GLU A 32 5.02 -20.58 39.98
C GLU A 32 6.50 -20.67 39.59
N GLU A 33 6.86 -20.32 38.34
CA GLU A 33 8.20 -19.83 37.99
C GLU A 33 8.15 -19.08 36.63
N GLU A 34 8.83 -17.93 36.59
CA GLU A 34 9.01 -16.94 35.53
C GLU A 34 8.51 -17.25 34.09
N GLU A 35 7.55 -16.43 33.61
CA GLU A 35 7.41 -15.93 32.24
C GLU A 35 7.45 -16.88 31.01
N GLU A 36 7.28 -18.21 31.12
CA GLU A 36 7.01 -19.03 29.92
C GLU A 36 5.51 -18.95 29.53
N GLY A 37 5.13 -17.80 28.97
CA GLY A 37 3.80 -17.57 28.40
C GLY A 37 3.60 -18.28 27.06
N VAL A 38 2.34 -18.61 26.75
CA VAL A 38 1.94 -19.13 25.43
C VAL A 38 2.25 -18.09 24.35
N ASP A 39 3.00 -18.50 23.32
CA ASP A 39 3.29 -17.68 22.15
C ASP A 39 2.14 -17.78 21.15
N PHE A 40 1.74 -16.65 20.58
CA PHE A 40 0.68 -16.59 19.58
C PHE A 40 1.24 -16.23 18.20
N PHE A 41 0.76 -16.95 17.19
CA PHE A 41 1.14 -16.79 15.79
C PHE A 41 -0.10 -16.67 14.90
N LEU A 42 0.04 -15.93 13.80
CA LEU A 42 -0.93 -15.92 12.71
C LEU A 42 -0.38 -16.69 11.52
N LEU A 43 -1.13 -17.71 11.10
CA LEU A 43 -0.87 -18.45 9.87
C LEU A 43 -1.79 -17.94 8.77
N PHE A 44 -1.21 -17.32 7.75
CA PHE A 44 -1.88 -16.92 6.51
C PHE A 44 -1.75 -18.05 5.50
N ALA A 45 -2.85 -18.52 4.93
CA ALA A 45 -2.89 -19.58 3.94
C ALA A 45 -3.70 -19.16 2.71
N GLY A 46 -2.99 -18.84 1.63
CA GLY A 46 -3.54 -18.61 0.29
C GLY A 46 -3.39 -19.84 -0.61
N SER A 47 -3.73 -19.69 -1.89
CA SER A 47 -3.62 -20.75 -2.90
C SER A 47 -2.19 -21.03 -3.31
N THR A 48 -1.33 -20.01 -3.33
CA THR A 48 0.07 -20.08 -3.78
C THR A 48 1.07 -19.98 -2.62
N GLN A 49 0.70 -19.32 -1.52
CA GLN A 49 1.61 -19.01 -0.42
C GLN A 49 1.01 -19.31 0.95
N ARG A 50 1.89 -19.65 1.89
CA ARG A 50 1.57 -19.74 3.32
C ARG A 50 2.64 -18.99 4.11
N HIS A 51 2.20 -18.13 5.02
CA HIS A 51 3.09 -17.30 5.84
C HIS A 51 2.73 -17.44 7.31
N LEU A 52 3.74 -17.60 8.15
CA LEU A 52 3.57 -17.60 9.61
C LEU A 52 4.18 -16.32 10.17
N THR A 53 3.44 -15.61 11.00
CA THR A 53 3.91 -14.35 11.61
C THR A 53 3.70 -14.38 13.12
N SER A 54 4.73 -13.99 13.87
CA SER A 54 4.61 -13.80 15.32
C SER A 54 3.71 -12.62 15.64
N THR A 55 3.04 -12.69 16.79
CA THR A 55 2.23 -11.60 17.29
C THR A 55 2.96 -10.85 18.42
N LEU A 56 2.61 -9.58 18.59
CA LEU A 56 3.00 -8.75 19.72
C LEU A 56 1.77 -8.47 20.57
N ARG A 57 1.86 -8.78 21.86
CA ARG A 57 0.78 -8.49 22.81
C ARG A 57 0.81 -7.02 23.19
N SER A 58 -0.23 -6.28 22.83
CA SER A 58 -0.38 -4.84 23.12
C SER A 58 -1.19 -4.56 24.39
N SER A 59 -2.10 -5.46 24.76
CA SER A 59 -2.87 -5.46 26.01
C SER A 59 -3.16 -6.89 26.45
N HIS A 60 -3.88 -7.08 27.57
CA HIS A 60 -4.28 -8.39 28.07
C HIS A 60 -4.99 -9.26 27.02
N ASP A 61 -5.83 -8.66 26.18
CA ASP A 61 -6.71 -9.30 25.20
C ASP A 61 -6.35 -8.96 23.74
N THR A 62 -5.40 -8.06 23.49
CA THR A 62 -5.15 -7.54 22.14
C THR A 62 -3.76 -7.89 21.63
N LEU A 63 -3.73 -8.63 20.53
CA LEU A 63 -2.52 -8.98 19.77
C LEU A 63 -2.42 -8.15 18.49
N GLN A 64 -1.19 -7.86 18.07
CA GLN A 64 -0.88 -7.18 16.82
C GLN A 64 0.12 -7.98 16.00
N ALA A 65 -0.06 -8.04 14.69
CA ALA A 65 0.90 -8.64 13.78
C ALA A 65 0.98 -7.84 12.48
N LEU A 66 2.15 -7.89 11.83
CA LEU A 66 2.29 -7.34 10.49
C LEU A 66 1.73 -8.33 9.47
N CYS A 67 0.79 -7.89 8.64
CA CYS A 67 0.29 -8.68 7.54
C CYS A 67 1.42 -8.91 6.52
N PRO A 68 1.72 -10.15 6.13
CA PRO A 68 2.76 -10.42 5.15
C PRO A 68 2.38 -9.89 3.76
N ALA A 69 3.38 -9.65 2.92
CA ALA A 69 3.14 -9.43 1.51
C ALA A 69 2.59 -10.70 0.86
N HIS A 70 1.77 -10.53 -0.18
CA HIS A 70 1.11 -11.62 -0.88
C HIS A 70 1.23 -11.44 -2.38
N ASP A 71 1.32 -12.53 -3.14
CA ASP A 71 1.68 -12.48 -4.56
C ASP A 71 0.48 -12.36 -5.52
N CYS A 72 -0.75 -12.56 -5.04
CA CYS A 72 -1.94 -12.49 -5.88
C CYS A 72 -3.18 -11.99 -5.11
N CYS A 73 -4.17 -11.49 -5.85
CA CYS A 73 -5.45 -11.11 -5.26
C CYS A 73 -6.29 -12.35 -5.01
N GLU A 74 -6.52 -12.70 -3.75
CA GLU A 74 -7.34 -13.83 -3.37
C GLU A 74 -7.88 -13.71 -1.95
N VAL A 75 -8.82 -14.58 -1.60
CA VAL A 75 -9.26 -14.75 -0.22
C VAL A 75 -8.29 -15.69 0.50
N VAL A 76 -7.68 -15.21 1.56
CA VAL A 76 -6.72 -15.95 2.38
C VAL A 76 -7.36 -16.34 3.71
N SER A 77 -7.08 -17.57 4.15
CA SER A 77 -7.43 -18.03 5.51
C SER A 77 -6.37 -17.56 6.49
N VAL A 78 -6.78 -17.02 7.64
CA VAL A 78 -5.90 -16.58 8.71
C VAL A 78 -6.28 -17.30 9.99
N THR A 79 -5.37 -18.14 10.46
CA THR A 79 -5.55 -18.96 11.65
C THR A 79 -4.70 -18.41 12.78
N LEU A 80 -5.31 -18.14 13.92
CA LEU A 80 -4.60 -17.88 15.17
C LEU A 80 -4.16 -19.21 15.75
N CYS A 81 -2.87 -19.35 16.03
CA CYS A 81 -2.28 -20.54 16.65
C CYS A 81 -1.60 -20.15 17.96
N SER A 82 -1.79 -20.96 18.99
CA SER A 82 -0.95 -20.96 20.18
C SER A 82 0.19 -21.97 20.02
N ALA A 83 1.35 -21.64 20.58
CA ALA A 83 2.44 -22.58 20.78
C ALA A 83 2.93 -22.47 22.23
N SER A 84 2.92 -23.60 22.93
CA SER A 84 3.50 -23.71 24.26
C SER A 84 4.80 -24.49 24.23
N ARG A 85 5.73 -24.15 25.11
CA ARG A 85 6.97 -24.90 25.28
C ARG A 85 6.70 -26.11 26.17
N GLY A 86 7.10 -27.29 25.69
CA GLY A 86 6.97 -28.50 26.49
C GLY A 86 7.98 -28.47 27.64
N VAL A 87 7.50 -28.45 28.87
CA VAL A 87 8.35 -28.65 30.05
C VAL A 87 8.70 -30.14 30.16
N PRO A 88 9.98 -30.52 30.35
CA PRO A 88 10.34 -31.90 30.59
C PRO A 88 9.76 -32.40 31.93
N GLU A 89 8.88 -33.40 31.87
CA GLU A 89 8.22 -34.00 33.05
C GLU A 89 9.21 -34.61 34.05
N SER A 90 10.47 -34.84 33.67
CA SER A 90 11.55 -35.15 34.63
C SER A 90 12.96 -34.87 34.07
N PRO A 91 13.92 -34.48 34.93
CA PRO A 91 15.32 -34.26 34.53
C PRO A 91 16.05 -35.53 34.06
N GLU A 92 15.45 -36.71 34.28
CA GLU A 92 16.03 -38.01 33.91
C GLU A 92 15.57 -38.52 32.54
N ASN A 93 14.54 -37.90 31.93
CA ASN A 93 14.03 -38.27 30.62
C ASN A 93 14.31 -37.15 29.60
N LEU A 94 15.47 -37.22 28.95
CA LEU A 94 15.92 -36.32 27.87
C LEU A 94 15.13 -36.51 26.55
N LYS A 95 13.84 -36.87 26.61
CA LYS A 95 13.00 -36.80 25.42
C LYS A 95 12.65 -35.33 25.20
N PRO A 96 12.97 -34.74 24.03
CA PRO A 96 12.54 -33.39 23.73
C PRO A 96 11.01 -33.35 23.80
N CYS A 97 10.46 -32.63 24.78
CA CYS A 97 9.03 -32.39 24.85
C CYS A 97 8.67 -31.49 23.67
N LEU A 98 8.03 -32.07 22.65
CA LEU A 98 7.50 -31.32 21.54
C LEU A 98 6.44 -30.37 22.10
N GLY A 99 6.71 -29.07 22.02
CA GLY A 99 5.74 -28.03 22.37
C GLY A 99 4.40 -28.25 21.68
N ARG A 100 3.30 -27.94 22.37
CA ARG A 100 1.96 -28.14 21.81
C ARG A 100 1.61 -26.94 20.95
N VAL A 101 1.24 -27.19 19.70
CA VAL A 101 0.71 -26.16 18.80
C VAL A 101 -0.75 -26.45 18.53
N ALA A 102 -1.63 -25.49 18.80
CA ALA A 102 -3.07 -25.63 18.60
C ALA A 102 -3.64 -24.44 17.80
N PRO A 103 -4.46 -24.69 16.76
CA PRO A 103 -5.25 -23.63 16.16
C PRO A 103 -6.39 -23.24 17.10
N LEU A 104 -6.58 -21.94 17.32
CA LEU A 104 -7.59 -21.37 18.22
C LEU A 104 -8.78 -20.82 17.45
N ALA A 105 -8.53 -20.03 16.40
CA ALA A 105 -9.57 -19.40 15.60
C ALA A 105 -9.15 -19.28 14.12
N GLU A 106 -10.13 -19.27 13.21
CA GLU A 106 -9.90 -19.06 11.77
C GLU A 106 -10.81 -17.95 11.24
N HIS A 107 -10.22 -17.01 10.49
CA HIS A 107 -10.93 -15.95 9.79
C HIS A 107 -10.49 -15.88 8.32
N ARG A 108 -11.28 -15.22 7.47
CA ARG A 108 -10.93 -15.00 6.07
C ARG A 108 -10.98 -13.53 5.73
N PHE A 109 -10.03 -13.07 4.91
CA PHE A 109 -10.10 -11.77 4.28
C PHE A 109 -9.48 -11.79 2.88
N SER A 110 -9.73 -10.74 2.10
CA SER A 110 -9.26 -10.64 0.71
C SER A 110 -8.01 -9.78 0.61
N PHE A 111 -6.95 -10.33 0.03
CA PHE A 111 -5.85 -9.53 -0.49
C PHE A 111 -6.29 -8.87 -1.79
N VAL A 112 -6.05 -7.56 -1.90
CA VAL A 112 -6.43 -6.77 -3.07
C VAL A 112 -5.23 -6.02 -3.64
N GLN A 113 -5.23 -5.78 -4.94
CA GLN A 113 -4.22 -4.97 -5.59
C GLN A 113 -4.50 -3.49 -5.31
N ASP A 114 -3.47 -2.77 -4.85
CA ASP A 114 -3.55 -1.32 -4.74
C ASP A 114 -3.24 -0.69 -6.10
N LEU A 115 -4.29 -0.57 -6.91
CA LEU A 115 -4.18 0.01 -8.26
C LEU A 115 -3.67 1.46 -8.22
N ALA A 116 -3.96 2.23 -7.16
CA ALA A 116 -3.46 3.59 -7.04
C ALA A 116 -1.95 3.62 -6.81
N PHE A 117 -1.43 2.70 -6.00
CA PHE A 117 0.01 2.51 -5.82
C PHE A 117 0.72 2.09 -7.11
N ASP A 118 0.16 1.11 -7.83
CA ASP A 118 0.73 0.66 -9.10
C ASP A 118 0.72 1.78 -10.16
N MET A 119 -0.38 2.55 -10.21
CA MET A 119 -0.47 3.74 -11.06
C MET A 119 0.57 4.80 -10.65
N ALA A 120 0.78 5.04 -9.36
CA ALA A 120 1.80 5.98 -8.88
C ALA A 120 3.21 5.54 -9.32
N GLN A 121 3.54 4.25 -9.15
CA GLN A 121 4.81 3.69 -9.60
C GLN A 121 5.00 3.85 -11.12
N PHE A 122 3.97 3.52 -11.89
CA PHE A 122 3.98 3.70 -13.33
C PHE A 122 4.22 5.17 -13.71
N LEU A 123 3.43 6.10 -13.17
CA LEU A 123 3.55 7.52 -13.47
C LEU A 123 4.94 8.06 -13.12
N VAL A 124 5.49 7.72 -11.96
CA VAL A 124 6.85 8.11 -11.56
C VAL A 124 7.90 7.54 -12.52
N SER A 125 7.74 6.30 -12.98
CA SER A 125 8.65 5.69 -13.97
C SER A 125 8.57 6.34 -15.37
N THR A 126 7.46 7.01 -15.68
CA THR A 126 7.25 7.67 -16.99
C THR A 126 7.79 9.10 -17.06
N ALA A 127 8.12 9.72 -15.93
CA ALA A 127 8.58 11.10 -15.89
C ALA A 127 9.79 11.34 -16.84
N GLY A 128 9.67 12.38 -17.67
CA GLY A 128 10.70 12.74 -18.66
C GLY A 128 10.78 11.85 -19.91
N ARG A 129 10.02 10.77 -20.01
CA ARG A 129 9.97 9.92 -21.22
C ARG A 129 9.05 10.54 -22.25
N ALA A 130 9.52 10.66 -23.49
CA ALA A 130 8.75 11.33 -24.54
C ALA A 130 7.43 10.60 -24.84
N ASP A 131 7.39 9.28 -24.71
CA ASP A 131 6.32 8.34 -25.04
C ASP A 131 5.64 7.72 -23.81
N GLY A 132 6.17 7.97 -22.60
CA GLY A 132 5.76 7.25 -21.39
C GLY A 132 4.29 7.45 -21.01
N LEU A 133 3.70 8.58 -21.40
CA LEU A 133 2.31 8.91 -21.11
C LEU A 133 1.37 8.72 -22.31
N ASP A 134 1.87 8.24 -23.46
CA ASP A 134 1.04 8.07 -24.67
C ASP A 134 -0.10 7.06 -24.43
N GLY A 135 0.15 6.00 -23.66
CA GLY A 135 -0.91 5.06 -23.24
C GLY A 135 -1.95 5.69 -22.31
N ALA A 136 -1.54 6.60 -21.43
CA ALA A 136 -2.47 7.32 -20.54
C ALA A 136 -3.33 8.35 -21.29
N LEU A 137 -2.83 8.86 -22.43
CA LEU A 137 -3.56 9.74 -23.35
C LEU A 137 -4.67 9.01 -24.12
N LEU A 138 -4.52 7.71 -24.41
CA LEU A 138 -5.57 6.93 -25.08
C LEU A 138 -6.86 6.85 -24.26
N LEU A 139 -6.74 6.94 -22.93
CA LEU A 139 -7.88 6.91 -22.02
C LEU A 139 -8.63 8.26 -21.97
N ASP A 140 -8.14 9.31 -22.63
CA ASP A 140 -8.69 10.68 -22.56
C ASP A 140 -10.11 10.78 -23.17
N GLU A 141 -10.49 9.76 -23.95
CA GLU A 141 -11.82 9.62 -24.57
C GLU A 141 -12.86 9.00 -23.61
N CYS A 142 -12.42 8.44 -22.47
CA CYS A 142 -13.35 7.86 -21.50
C CYS A 142 -14.00 8.96 -20.65
N GLN A 143 -15.34 9.01 -20.67
CA GLN A 143 -16.12 9.80 -19.72
C GLN A 143 -16.13 9.11 -18.35
N ILE A 144 -15.14 9.42 -17.52
CA ILE A 144 -15.08 8.94 -16.14
C ILE A 144 -15.98 9.84 -15.29
N PRO A 145 -16.93 9.29 -14.51
CA PRO A 145 -17.76 10.09 -13.60
C PRO A 145 -16.90 10.91 -12.63
N LEU A 146 -17.34 12.13 -12.31
CA LEU A 146 -16.59 13.05 -11.45
C LEU A 146 -16.21 12.42 -10.10
N GLN A 147 -17.13 11.66 -9.50
CA GLN A 147 -16.88 10.97 -8.23
C GLN A 147 -15.74 9.94 -8.32
N GLU A 148 -15.62 9.24 -9.45
CA GLU A 148 -14.51 8.30 -9.68
C GLU A 148 -13.19 9.04 -9.91
N CYS A 149 -13.21 10.20 -10.59
CA CYS A 149 -12.04 11.07 -10.70
C CYS A 149 -11.59 11.59 -9.32
N GLU A 150 -12.50 12.00 -8.45
CA GLU A 150 -12.19 12.47 -7.10
C GLU A 150 -11.59 11.36 -6.24
N ARG A 151 -12.17 10.15 -6.29
CA ARG A 151 -11.63 8.97 -5.60
C ARG A 151 -10.24 8.61 -6.12
N LEU A 152 -10.04 8.65 -7.45
CA LEU A 152 -8.75 8.42 -8.07
C LEU A 152 -7.72 9.48 -7.63
N ASP A 153 -8.09 10.77 -7.63
CA ASP A 153 -7.21 11.85 -7.20
C ASP A 153 -6.76 11.68 -5.75
N GLU A 154 -7.68 11.33 -4.85
CA GLU A 154 -7.36 11.08 -3.45
C GLU A 154 -6.42 9.87 -3.26
N SER A 155 -6.81 8.71 -3.79
CA SER A 155 -6.02 7.48 -3.66
C SER A 155 -4.64 7.58 -4.32
N LEU A 156 -4.58 8.15 -5.53
CA LEU A 156 -3.33 8.33 -6.27
C LEU A 156 -2.43 9.37 -5.60
N ALA A 157 -2.97 10.47 -5.08
CA ALA A 157 -2.17 11.44 -4.34
C ALA A 157 -1.58 10.82 -3.07
N LEU A 158 -2.34 10.03 -2.32
CA LEU A 158 -1.83 9.30 -1.15
C LEU A 158 -0.72 8.32 -1.55
N ALA A 159 -0.94 7.53 -2.59
CA ALA A 159 0.06 6.61 -3.12
C ALA A 159 1.36 7.33 -3.49
N LEU A 160 1.29 8.48 -4.17
CA LEU A 160 2.45 9.29 -4.55
C LEU A 160 3.21 9.86 -3.33
N HIS A 161 2.51 10.29 -2.28
CA HIS A 161 3.15 10.78 -1.05
C HIS A 161 3.93 9.68 -0.31
N HIS A 162 3.44 8.45 -0.36
CA HIS A 162 4.07 7.31 0.32
C HIS A 162 5.03 6.52 -0.58
N LEU A 163 5.13 6.88 -1.86
CA LEU A 163 6.05 6.26 -2.79
C LEU A 163 7.46 6.80 -2.59
N ALA A 164 8.43 5.89 -2.45
CA ALA A 164 9.84 6.26 -2.44
C ALA A 164 10.28 6.65 -3.86
N LEU A 165 10.45 7.94 -4.11
CA LEU A 165 10.93 8.44 -5.39
C LEU A 165 12.40 8.04 -5.62
N PRO A 166 12.79 7.70 -6.86
CA PRO A 166 14.18 7.43 -7.18
C PRO A 166 15.11 8.61 -6.83
N PRO A 167 16.37 8.37 -6.43
CA PRO A 167 17.32 9.45 -6.17
C PRO A 167 17.48 10.36 -7.39
N GLY A 168 17.35 11.68 -7.19
CA GLY A 168 17.45 12.67 -8.27
C GLY A 168 16.25 12.71 -9.21
N TRP A 169 15.13 12.05 -8.85
CA TRP A 169 13.91 12.09 -9.64
C TRP A 169 13.38 13.53 -9.79
N SER A 170 12.91 13.84 -11.00
CA SER A 170 12.37 15.13 -11.41
C SER A 170 11.21 14.90 -12.37
N LEU A 171 10.26 15.83 -12.42
CA LEU A 171 9.15 15.79 -13.38
C LEU A 171 9.59 15.74 -14.85
N LEU A 172 10.79 16.26 -15.12
CA LEU A 172 11.40 16.25 -16.44
C LEU A 172 12.31 15.03 -16.68
N GLY A 173 12.42 14.13 -15.69
CA GLY A 173 13.38 13.03 -15.69
C GLY A 173 14.82 13.53 -15.78
N ASN A 174 15.67 12.78 -16.46
CA ASN A 174 17.10 13.10 -16.63
C ASN A 174 17.39 14.07 -17.79
N LYS A 175 16.38 14.78 -18.31
CA LYS A 175 16.57 15.65 -19.48
C LYS A 175 17.39 16.89 -19.11
N LEU A 176 18.48 17.11 -19.85
CA LEU A 176 19.22 18.37 -19.80
C LEU A 176 18.32 19.53 -20.28
N PRO A 177 18.48 20.75 -19.73
CA PRO A 177 17.61 21.91 -19.98
C PRO A 177 17.58 22.44 -21.42
N ASN A 178 18.29 21.82 -22.38
CA ASN A 178 18.60 22.41 -23.68
C ASN A 178 17.87 21.79 -24.90
N SER A 179 16.84 20.98 -24.71
CA SER A 179 15.92 20.62 -25.79
C SER A 179 14.45 20.59 -25.33
N PRO A 180 13.72 21.72 -25.43
CA PRO A 180 12.30 21.78 -25.12
C PRO A 180 11.51 21.14 -26.27
N ASN A 181 11.74 19.85 -26.51
CA ASN A 181 10.89 19.11 -27.43
C ASN A 181 9.52 18.96 -26.77
N PRO A 182 8.43 19.30 -27.49
CA PRO A 182 7.09 19.20 -26.94
C PRO A 182 6.82 17.78 -26.46
N GLN A 183 6.44 17.64 -25.18
CA GLN A 183 6.21 16.35 -24.54
C GLN A 183 5.06 16.45 -23.55
N GLU A 184 4.26 15.38 -23.47
CA GLU A 184 3.30 15.27 -22.37
C GLU A 184 4.09 15.08 -21.08
N THR A 185 3.73 15.83 -20.03
CA THR A 185 4.32 15.71 -18.70
C THR A 185 3.26 15.25 -17.70
N LEU A 186 3.68 14.82 -16.51
CA LEU A 186 2.75 14.46 -15.43
C LEU A 186 1.81 15.62 -15.05
N LEU A 187 2.26 16.87 -15.19
CA LEU A 187 1.38 18.04 -14.99
C LEU A 187 0.27 18.10 -16.05
N HIS A 188 0.58 17.86 -17.33
CA HIS A 188 -0.45 17.77 -18.38
C HIS A 188 -1.44 16.64 -18.11
N PHE A 189 -0.94 15.46 -17.71
CA PHE A 189 -1.78 14.33 -17.33
C PHE A 189 -2.75 14.68 -16.19
N SER A 190 -2.24 15.26 -15.10
CA SER A 190 -3.09 15.65 -13.96
C SER A 190 -4.10 16.74 -14.33
N ALA A 191 -3.68 17.71 -15.16
CA ALA A 191 -4.52 18.81 -15.62
C ALA A 191 -5.67 18.33 -16.51
N ARG A 192 -5.41 17.38 -17.39
CA ARG A 192 -6.40 16.79 -18.31
C ARG A 192 -7.53 16.09 -17.56
N ARG A 193 -7.18 15.46 -16.44
CA ARG A 193 -8.07 14.63 -15.61
C ARG A 193 -8.69 15.38 -14.43
N GLY A 194 -8.30 16.62 -14.17
CA GLY A 194 -8.81 17.37 -13.03
C GLY A 194 -8.27 16.88 -11.67
N LEU A 195 -7.11 16.23 -11.65
CA LEU A 195 -6.54 15.61 -10.44
C LEU A 195 -5.82 16.66 -9.57
N LEU A 196 -6.60 17.44 -8.83
CA LEU A 196 -6.12 18.60 -8.08
C LEU A 196 -5.09 18.24 -7.00
N ARG A 197 -5.31 17.16 -6.23
CA ARG A 197 -4.41 16.73 -5.16
C ARG A 197 -3.10 16.21 -5.75
N VAL A 198 -3.18 15.42 -6.82
CA VAL A 198 -1.99 14.98 -7.56
C VAL A 198 -1.22 16.17 -8.11
N THR A 199 -1.88 17.15 -8.74
CA THR A 199 -1.21 18.36 -9.24
C THR A 199 -0.45 19.10 -8.14
N ARG A 200 -1.05 19.27 -6.96
CA ARG A 200 -0.36 19.90 -5.81
C ARG A 200 0.89 19.14 -5.39
N PHE A 201 0.82 17.81 -5.32
CA PHE A 201 1.99 16.98 -5.03
C PHE A 201 3.08 17.20 -6.09
N LEU A 202 2.72 17.17 -7.38
CA LEU A 202 3.67 17.34 -8.48
C LEU A 202 4.34 18.73 -8.47
N LEU A 203 3.60 19.79 -8.12
CA LEU A 203 4.15 21.15 -8.03
C LEU A 203 5.23 21.33 -6.96
N GLN A 204 5.30 20.42 -5.98
CA GLN A 204 6.34 20.41 -4.95
C GLN A 204 7.61 19.69 -5.39
N GLN A 205 7.61 19.05 -6.57
CA GLN A 205 8.72 18.23 -7.04
C GLN A 205 9.72 19.02 -7.87
N ALA A 206 10.95 18.50 -7.98
CA ALA A 206 11.98 19.07 -8.84
C ALA A 206 11.50 19.12 -10.30
N GLY A 207 11.84 20.19 -11.01
CA GLY A 207 11.45 20.41 -12.42
C GLY A 207 10.01 20.86 -12.64
N ALA A 208 9.22 21.12 -11.58
CA ALA A 208 7.84 21.59 -11.71
C ALA A 208 7.73 22.94 -12.41
N GLY A 209 8.59 23.90 -12.05
CA GLY A 209 8.56 25.25 -12.62
C GLY A 209 8.80 25.26 -14.12
N GLU A 210 9.72 24.42 -14.60
CA GLU A 210 9.99 24.23 -16.02
C GLU A 210 8.85 23.46 -16.69
N ALA A 211 8.35 22.40 -16.06
CA ALA A 211 7.24 21.58 -16.58
C ALA A 211 5.95 22.39 -16.79
N LEU A 212 5.70 23.44 -15.99
CA LEU A 212 4.59 24.37 -16.17
C LEU A 212 4.64 25.15 -17.50
N ARG A 213 5.85 25.43 -18.00
CA ARG A 213 6.08 26.25 -19.19
C ARG A 213 6.21 25.43 -20.46
N LEU A 214 6.38 24.11 -20.34
CA LEU A 214 6.50 23.23 -21.48
C LEU A 214 5.14 23.04 -22.14
N ALA A 215 5.11 23.22 -23.46
CA ALA A 215 4.00 22.80 -24.28
C ALA A 215 4.10 21.29 -24.56
N ASN A 216 2.97 20.60 -24.56
CA ASN A 216 2.87 19.23 -25.02
C ASN A 216 2.87 19.14 -26.56
N ARG A 217 2.75 17.92 -27.11
CA ARG A 217 2.75 17.68 -28.56
C ARG A 217 1.62 18.39 -29.32
N GLN A 218 0.53 18.76 -28.64
CA GLN A 218 -0.56 19.56 -29.20
C GLN A 218 -0.35 21.07 -29.06
N GLY A 219 0.78 21.51 -28.49
CA GLY A 219 1.11 22.92 -28.29
C GLY A 219 0.47 23.56 -27.05
N HIS A 220 -0.09 22.77 -26.14
CA HIS A 220 -0.74 23.28 -24.93
C HIS A 220 0.15 23.13 -23.70
N THR A 221 0.18 24.13 -22.83
CA THR A 221 0.77 24.03 -21.48
C THR A 221 -0.18 23.27 -20.54
N PRO A 222 0.27 22.83 -19.35
CA PRO A 222 -0.62 22.20 -18.37
C PRO A 222 -1.82 23.09 -18.01
N SER A 223 -1.62 24.39 -17.84
CA SER A 223 -2.70 25.35 -17.54
C SER A 223 -3.70 25.49 -18.69
N ALA A 224 -3.23 25.47 -19.95
CA ALA A 224 -4.09 25.48 -21.12
C ALA A 224 -4.91 24.19 -21.23
N VAL A 225 -4.31 23.03 -20.95
CA VAL A 225 -5.02 21.75 -20.91
C VAL A 225 -6.13 21.74 -19.85
N ALA A 226 -5.85 22.27 -18.65
CA ALA A 226 -6.87 22.39 -17.59
C ALA A 226 -8.07 23.24 -18.04
N ALA A 227 -7.80 24.39 -18.67
CA ALA A 227 -8.85 25.29 -19.18
C ALA A 227 -9.67 24.63 -20.30
N LEU A 228 -9.03 23.99 -21.27
CA LEU A 228 -9.70 23.28 -22.37
C LEU A 228 -10.63 22.16 -21.88
N ARG A 229 -10.32 21.58 -20.71
CA ARG A 229 -11.09 20.50 -20.08
C ARG A 229 -12.11 21.00 -19.03
N GLY A 230 -12.20 22.31 -18.80
CA GLY A 230 -13.13 22.92 -17.85
C GLY A 230 -12.76 22.75 -16.37
N HIS A 231 -11.50 22.45 -16.08
CA HIS A 231 -11.00 22.26 -14.70
C HIS A 231 -10.53 23.59 -14.10
N GLU A 232 -11.47 24.50 -13.84
CA GLU A 232 -11.20 25.90 -13.42
C GLU A 232 -10.26 26.01 -12.21
N ARG A 233 -10.54 25.27 -11.13
CA ARG A 233 -9.70 25.27 -9.91
C ARG A 233 -8.24 24.88 -10.19
N LEU A 234 -8.05 23.98 -11.16
CA LEU A 234 -6.74 23.47 -11.51
C LEU A 234 -6.04 24.45 -12.47
N HIS A 235 -6.79 25.10 -13.36
CA HIS A 235 -6.29 26.22 -14.17
C HIS A 235 -5.78 27.37 -13.29
N GLU A 236 -6.57 27.79 -12.28
CA GLU A 236 -6.15 28.80 -11.30
C GLU A 236 -4.89 28.37 -10.55
N LEU A 237 -4.81 27.11 -10.11
CA LEU A 237 -3.63 26.59 -9.41
C LEU A 237 -2.37 26.60 -10.29
N LEU A 238 -2.50 26.28 -11.58
CA LEU A 238 -1.38 26.20 -12.52
C LEU A 238 -0.96 27.55 -13.12
N THR A 239 -1.70 28.62 -12.85
CA THR A 239 -1.41 29.98 -13.34
C THR A 239 -0.90 30.92 -12.25
N GLN A 240 -0.92 30.49 -10.99
CA GLN A 240 -0.26 31.15 -9.85
C GLN A 240 1.25 30.98 -9.91
#